data_AF-S0J2G2-F1
#
_entry.id   AF-S0J2G2-F1
#
_cell.length_a   1.000
_cell.length_b   1.000
_cell.length_c   1.000
_cell.angle_alpha   90.00
_cell.angle_beta   90.00
_cell.angle_gamma   90.00
#
_symmetry.space_group_name_H-M   'P 1'
#
loop_
_entity.id
_entity.type
_entity.pdbx_description
1 polymer ?
#
loop_
_entity_poly.entity_id
_entity_poly.type
_entity_poly.pdbx_seq_one_letter_code
_entity_poly.pdbx_strand_id
1 'polypeptide(L)' 'MSREENVLNMQITIANTMKQEWNIDFCEVSELLDKYDLLPYIDTCYETYNSMGIYGILQDLKSYMNAIEGVV' A
#
# COMPACT_ATOMS: atom_id res chain seq x y z
N MET A 1 0.74 6.16 21.11
CA MET A 1 1.20 5.86 19.75
C MET A 1 1.24 7.15 18.98
N SER A 2 2.40 7.50 18.42
CA SER A 2 2.54 8.64 17.52
C SER A 2 1.93 8.29 16.15
N ARG A 3 1.60 9.31 15.35
CA ARG A 3 1.15 9.12 13.96
C ARG A 3 2.15 8.28 13.17
N GLU A 4 3.44 8.54 13.36
CA GLU A 4 4.54 7.83 12.69
C GLU A 4 4.54 6.33 13.02
N GLU A 5 4.34 5.95 14.28
CA GLU A 5 4.21 4.54 14.67
C GLU A 5 2.99 3.87 14.03
N ASN A 6 1.87 4.59 13.93
CA ASN A 6 0.66 4.07 13.31
C ASN A 6 0.83 3.88 11.80
N VAL A 7 1.44 4.85 11.13
CA VAL A 7 1.73 4.79 9.69
C VAL A 7 2.71 3.66 9.40
N LEU A 8 3.77 3.51 10.20
CA LEU A 8 4.72 2.42 10.04
C LEU A 8 4.04 1.05 10.19
N ASN A 9 3.20 0.87 11.22
CA ASN A 9 2.42 -0.36 11.40
C ASN A 9 1.48 -0.63 10.22
N MET A 10 0.88 0.43 9.66
CA MET A 10 0.00 0.34 8.50
C MET A 10 0.77 -0.08 7.24
N GLN A 11 1.93 0.53 6.97
CA GLN A 11 2.81 0.16 5.87
C GLN A 11 3.25 -1.30 5.97
N ILE A 12 3.63 -1.77 7.17
CA ILE A 12 4.00 -3.18 7.41
C ILE A 12 2.80 -4.10 7.16
N THR A 13 1.61 -3.72 7.61
CA THR A 13 0.41 -4.54 7.43
C THR A 13 0.06 -4.63 5.95
N ILE A 14 0.04 -3.50 5.23
CA ILE A 14 -0.23 -3.45 3.79
C ILE A 14 0.80 -4.27 3.01
N ALA A 15 2.09 -4.14 3.31
CA ALA A 15 3.13 -4.93 2.64
C ALA A 15 2.94 -6.45 2.83
N ASN A 16 2.58 -6.88 4.05
CA ASN A 16 2.25 -8.28 4.31
C ASN A 16 1.00 -8.74 3.56
N THR A 17 -0.02 -7.89 3.46
CA THR A 17 -1.24 -8.23 2.73
C THR A 17 -1.02 -8.22 1.21
N MET A 18 -0.23 -7.31 0.65
CA MET A 18 0.18 -7.34 -0.77
C MET A 18 0.83 -8.68 -1.11
N LYS A 19 1.79 -9.12 -0.28
CA LYS A 19 2.43 -10.43 -0.42
C LYS A 19 1.42 -11.58 -0.46
N GLN A 20 0.47 -11.60 0.48
CA GLN A 20 -0.53 -12.67 0.59
C GLN A 20 -1.56 -12.64 -0.54
N GLU A 21 -2.14 -11.48 -0.81
CA GLU A 21 -3.23 -11.31 -1.78
C GLU A 21 -2.75 -11.36 -3.22
N TRP A 22 -1.55 -10.86 -3.50
CA TRP A 22 -0.98 -10.86 -4.85
C TRP A 22 -0.06 -12.06 -5.08
N ASN A 23 0.17 -12.88 -4.06
CA ASN A 23 1.00 -14.08 -4.11
C ASN A 23 2.41 -13.80 -4.68
N ILE A 24 3.00 -12.70 -4.23
CA ILE A 24 4.35 -12.23 -4.58
C ILE A 24 5.28 -12.34 -3.38
N ASP A 25 6.59 -12.26 -3.58
CA ASP A 25 7.55 -12.25 -2.48
C ASP A 25 7.83 -10.83 -1.93
N PHE A 26 8.57 -10.74 -0.82
CA PHE A 26 8.87 -9.45 -0.19
C PHE A 26 9.84 -8.59 -1.02
N CYS A 27 10.69 -9.18 -1.86
CA CYS A 27 11.51 -8.42 -2.80
C CYS A 27 10.60 -7.76 -3.85
N GLU A 28 9.65 -8.49 -4.43
CA GLU A 28 8.67 -7.93 -5.36
C GLU A 28 7.81 -6.84 -4.71
N VAL A 29 7.34 -7.06 -3.47
CA VAL A 29 6.62 -6.01 -2.72
C VAL A 29 7.50 -4.77 -2.57
N SER A 30 8.76 -4.93 -2.17
CA SER A 30 9.69 -3.81 -2.01
C SER A 30 9.94 -3.08 -3.33
N GLU A 31 10.09 -3.81 -4.43
CA GLU A 31 10.26 -3.22 -5.77
C GLU A 31 9.01 -2.44 -6.18
N LEU A 32 7.80 -2.94 -5.92
CA LEU A 32 6.56 -2.21 -6.21
C LEU A 32 6.42 -0.95 -5.35
N LEU A 33 6.73 -1.05 -4.06
CA LEU A 33 6.66 0.09 -3.14
C LEU A 33 7.62 1.22 -3.57
N ASP A 34 8.82 0.86 -4.05
CA ASP A 34 9.83 1.82 -4.53
C ASP A 34 9.51 2.34 -5.94
N LYS A 35 9.19 1.44 -6.89
CA LYS A 35 8.88 1.78 -8.29
C LYS A 35 7.73 2.78 -8.41
N TYR A 36 6.70 2.64 -7.59
CA TYR A 36 5.50 3.48 -7.63
C TYR A 36 5.43 4.50 -6.51
N ASP A 37 6.45 4.61 -5.65
CA ASP A 37 6.46 5.51 -4.49
C ASP A 37 5.18 5.35 -3.62
N LEU A 38 4.88 4.11 -3.24
CA LEU A 38 3.64 3.77 -2.54
C LEU A 38 3.69 4.10 -1.04
N LEU A 39 4.87 4.24 -0.43
CA LEU A 39 4.99 4.51 1.01
C LEU A 39 4.41 5.89 1.40
N PRO A 40 4.70 6.99 0.68
CA PRO A 40 4.03 8.27 0.90
C PRO A 40 2.53 8.21 0.60
N TYR A 41 2.12 7.48 -0.43
CA TYR A 41 0.70 7.30 -0.73
C TYR A 41 -0.04 6.61 0.43
N ILE A 42 0.54 5.55 0.99
CA ILE A 42 0.03 4.88 2.18
C ILE A 42 -0.06 5.87 3.36
N ASP A 43 0.94 6.74 3.58
CA ASP A 43 0.87 7.79 4.61
C ASP A 43 -0.32 8.74 4.41
N THR A 44 -0.66 9.10 3.16
CA THR A 44 -1.86 9.91 2.87
C THR A 44 -3.17 9.14 3.12
N CYS A 45 -3.19 7.84 2.86
CA CYS A 45 -4.33 6.97 3.16
C CYS A 45 -4.54 6.75 4.67
N TYR A 46 -3.60 7.17 5.54
CA TYR A 46 -3.73 6.99 6.99
C TYR A 46 -5.02 7.60 7.55
N GLU A 47 -5.42 8.77 7.06
CA GLU A 47 -6.63 9.46 7.54
C GLU A 47 -7.90 8.72 7.11
N THR A 48 -7.88 8.04 5.97
CA THR A 48 -9.01 7.30 5.42
C THR A 48 -8.98 5.80 5.73
N TYR A 49 -7.88 5.29 6.31
CA TYR A 49 -7.67 3.88 6.64
C TYR A 49 -8.80 3.31 7.49
N ASN A 50 -9.24 4.04 8.51
CA ASN A 50 -10.32 3.61 9.40
C ASN A 50 -11.67 3.44 8.67
N SER A 51 -11.86 4.11 7.52
CA SER A 51 -13.08 4.03 6.73
C SER A 51 -12.98 3.05 5.56
N MET A 52 -11.83 2.94 4.89
CA MET A 52 -11.63 2.05 3.74
C MET A 52 -11.30 0.61 4.16
N GLY A 53 -10.57 0.47 5.26
CA GLY A 53 -9.93 -0.79 5.63
C GLY A 53 -8.80 -1.19 4.68
N ILE A 54 -8.10 -2.26 5.05
CA ILE A 54 -6.89 -2.69 4.35
C ILE A 54 -7.14 -3.13 2.90
N TYR A 55 -8.26 -3.80 2.63
CA TYR A 55 -8.64 -4.24 1.30
C TYR A 55 -8.97 -3.07 0.36
N GLY A 56 -9.60 -2.01 0.89
CA GLY A 56 -9.86 -0.79 0.12
C GLY A 56 -8.56 -0.14 -0.34
N ILE A 57 -7.58 -0.04 0.56
CA ILE A 57 -6.27 0.53 0.23
C ILE A 57 -5.51 -0.33 -0.77
N LEU A 58 -5.57 -1.66 -0.66
CA LEU A 58 -4.97 -2.55 -1.67
C LEU A 58 -5.56 -2.34 -3.07
N GLN A 59 -6.88 -2.15 -3.17
CA GLN A 59 -7.53 -1.83 -4.44
C GLN A 59 -7.11 -0.45 -4.95
N ASP A 60 -6.98 0.53 -4.06
CA ASP A 60 -6.56 1.89 -4.43
C ASP A 60 -5.10 1.90 -4.91
N LEU A 61 -4.21 1.21 -4.21
CA LEU A 61 -2.81 0.98 -4.63
C LEU A 61 -2.74 0.33 -6.00
N LYS A 62 -3.56 -0.69 -6.25
CA LYS A 62 -3.62 -1.36 -7.56
C LYS A 62 -4.12 -0.42 -8.66
N SER A 63 -5.14 0.37 -8.38
CA SER A 63 -5.65 1.38 -9.30
C SER A 63 -4.61 2.46 -9.59
N TYR A 64 -3.87 2.90 -8.58
CA TYR A 64 -2.80 3.87 -8.68
C TYR A 64 -1.65 3.36 -9.55
N MET A 65 -1.19 2.13 -9.34
CA MET A 65 -0.16 1.49 -10.18
C MET A 65 -0.64 1.36 -11.64
N ASN A 66 -1.88 0.91 -11.88
CA ASN A 66 -2.44 0.81 -13.23
C ASN A 66 -2.53 2.17 -13.93
N ALA A 67 -2.88 3.23 -13.20
CA ALA A 67 -2.94 4.58 -13.73
C ALA A 67 -1.55 5.09 -14.15
N ILE A 68 -0.50 4.74 -13.41
CA ILE A 68 0.89 5.06 -13.76
C ILE A 68 1.34 4.28 -15.00
N GLU A 69 1.01 3.00 -15.09
CA GLU A 69 1.37 2.18 -16.26
C GLU A 69 0.50 2.46 -17.50
N GLY A 70 -0.53 3.29 -17.38
CA GLY A 70 -1.43 3.64 -18.48
C GLY A 70 -2.31 2.46 -18.94
N VAL A 71 -2.47 1.45 -18.09
CA VAL A 71 -3.35 0.30 -18.36
C VAL A 71 -4.78 0.72 -18.02
N VAL A 72 -5.51 1.20 -19.04
CA VAL A 72 -6.95 1.52 -19.00
C VAL A 72 -7.74 0.45 -19.71
#